data_AF-A0A5E4PL59-F1
#
_entry.id   AF-A0A5E4PL59-F1
#
_cell.length_a   1.000
_cell.length_b   1.000
_cell.length_c   1.000
_cell.angle_alpha   90.00
_cell.angle_beta   90.00
_cell.angle_gamma   90.00
#
_symmetry.space_group_name_H-M   'P 1'
#
loop_
_entity.id
_entity.type
_entity.pdbx_description
1 polymer ?
#
loop_
_entity_poly.entity_id
_entity_poly.type
_entity_poly.pdbx_seq_one_letter_code
_entity_poly.pdbx_strand_id
1 'polypeptide(L)'
;MVNKFTWIICSLILAIGILGAGYSVGKAFYIVKKMNRSVTVKGLAERDVKSDLGLWEINFREVGNDLVQLDQRIQHDQELVVTFLKQQGFTDKEIDRTQLKVEDRFANVYNQNISQNANNQRYVVTAGTRVRTEKVDLVQQAGQNVDKLLQLGVPLAFDASSLSPNPSFYYTQLDSIRPALLAEATQSAFTIATQFAKDSGSKLAGVQNASQGVFQIMGRDTSTMSSDWNSNQNALGSIEKKVRLVSTIVYRIR
;
A
#
# COMPACT_ATOMS: atom_id res chain seq x y z
N MET A 1 -73.20 25.10 -38.50
CA MET A 1 -72.74 23.77 -38.95
C MET A 1 -71.27 23.88 -39.31
N VAL A 2 -70.37 23.18 -38.63
CA VAL A 2 -68.96 23.16 -39.00
C VAL A 2 -68.83 22.45 -40.34
N ASN A 3 -68.20 23.09 -41.31
CA ASN A 3 -68.09 22.56 -42.67
C ASN A 3 -67.16 21.34 -42.68
N LYS A 4 -67.53 20.27 -43.39
CA LYS A 4 -66.76 19.00 -43.43
C LYS A 4 -65.30 19.23 -43.87
N PHE A 5 -65.08 20.25 -44.69
CA PHE A 5 -63.77 20.67 -45.16
C PHE A 5 -62.83 21.15 -44.03
N THR A 6 -63.37 21.84 -43.02
CA THR A 6 -62.59 22.33 -41.87
C THR A 6 -62.08 21.17 -41.00
N TRP A 7 -62.87 20.09 -40.86
CA TRP A 7 -62.44 18.89 -40.14
C TRP A 7 -61.29 18.15 -40.84
N ILE A 8 -61.30 18.11 -42.17
CA ILE A 8 -60.25 17.48 -42.98
C ILE A 8 -58.94 18.27 -42.85
N ILE A 9 -59.02 19.61 -42.85
CA ILE A 9 -57.82 20.46 -42.67
C ILE A 9 -57.24 20.29 -41.27
N CYS A 10 -58.07 20.30 -40.22
CA CYS A 10 -57.60 20.10 -38.85
C CYS A 10 -56.96 18.71 -38.65
N SER A 11 -57.53 17.64 -39.22
CA SER A 11 -56.95 16.30 -39.11
C SER A 11 -55.63 16.16 -39.87
N LEU A 12 -55.50 16.81 -41.03
CA LEU A 12 -54.27 16.82 -41.81
C LEU A 12 -53.13 17.55 -41.06
N ILE A 13 -53.42 18.71 -40.47
CA ILE A 13 -52.46 19.46 -39.66
C ILE A 13 -52.03 18.62 -38.44
N LEU A 14 -52.98 17.94 -37.80
CA LEU A 14 -52.69 17.08 -36.65
C LEU A 14 -51.87 15.85 -37.03
N ALA A 15 -52.15 15.22 -38.17
CA ALA A 15 -51.36 14.11 -38.70
C ALA A 15 -49.92 14.53 -39.03
N ILE A 16 -49.73 15.69 -39.66
CA ILE A 16 -48.40 16.25 -39.96
C ILE A 16 -47.65 16.57 -38.65
N GLY A 17 -48.34 17.11 -37.65
CA GLY A 17 -47.78 17.37 -36.31
C GLY A 17 -47.28 16.09 -35.62
N ILE A 18 -48.08 15.02 -35.66
CA ILE A 18 -47.70 13.71 -35.08
C ILE A 18 -46.52 13.09 -35.83
N LEU A 19 -46.51 13.16 -37.16
CA LEU A 19 -45.38 12.67 -37.97
C LEU A 19 -44.09 13.46 -37.69
N GLY A 20 -44.18 14.79 -37.56
CA GLY A 20 -43.05 15.65 -37.20
C GLY A 20 -42.50 15.37 -35.80
N ALA A 21 -43.38 15.15 -34.83
CA ALA A 21 -43.01 14.76 -33.47
C ALA A 21 -42.32 13.39 -33.45
N GLY A 22 -42.90 12.39 -34.12
CA GLY A 22 -42.32 11.04 -34.23
C GLY A 22 -40.94 11.03 -34.89
N TYR A 23 -40.76 11.80 -35.97
CA TYR A 23 -39.46 11.94 -36.63
C TYR A 23 -38.42 12.61 -35.71
N SER A 24 -38.82 13.66 -34.98
CA SER A 24 -37.92 14.38 -34.07
C SER A 24 -37.45 13.49 -32.92
N VAL A 25 -38.35 12.71 -32.32
CA VAL A 25 -38.02 11.75 -31.26
C VAL A 25 -37.12 10.63 -31.81
N GLY A 26 -37.44 10.07 -32.98
CA GLY A 26 -36.62 9.04 -33.62
C GLY A 26 -35.20 9.53 -33.93
N LYS A 27 -35.08 10.75 -34.45
CA LYS A 27 -33.79 11.40 -34.71
C LYS A 27 -33.00 11.66 -33.42
N ALA A 28 -33.66 12.11 -32.36
CA ALA A 28 -33.02 12.31 -31.05
C ALA A 28 -32.43 11.00 -30.50
N PHE A 29 -33.20 9.90 -30.52
CA PHE A 29 -32.71 8.59 -30.08
C PHE A 29 -31.55 8.08 -30.94
N TYR A 30 -31.61 8.26 -32.25
CA TYR A 30 -30.52 7.86 -33.16
C TYR A 30 -29.23 8.64 -32.87
N ILE A 31 -29.32 9.96 -32.66
CA ILE A 31 -28.17 10.81 -32.33
C ILE A 31 -27.56 10.40 -30.99
N VAL A 32 -28.39 10.19 -29.96
CA VAL A 32 -27.92 9.75 -28.63
C VAL A 32 -27.19 8.41 -28.72
N LYS A 33 -27.72 7.44 -29.47
CA LYS A 33 -27.07 6.13 -29.64
C LYS A 33 -25.75 6.22 -30.40
N LYS A 34 -25.68 7.04 -31.45
CA LYS A 34 -24.45 7.24 -32.23
C LYS A 34 -23.36 8.00 -31.44
N MET A 35 -23.77 8.85 -30.50
CA MET A 35 -22.85 9.60 -29.63
C MET A 35 -22.22 8.77 -28.50
N ASN A 36 -22.70 7.54 -28.27
CA ASN A 36 -22.26 6.72 -27.14
C ASN A 36 -21.08 5.78 -27.46
N ARG A 37 -20.30 6.09 -28.51
CA ARG A 37 -19.07 5.35 -28.83
C ARG A 37 -17.94 5.88 -27.94
N SER A 38 -17.41 5.01 -27.09
CA SER A 38 -16.31 5.33 -26.20
C SER A 38 -15.30 4.19 -26.13
N VAL A 39 -14.07 4.54 -25.77
CA VAL A 39 -13.01 3.60 -25.44
C VAL A 39 -12.58 3.84 -24.00
N THR A 40 -12.51 2.77 -23.23
CA THR A 40 -11.98 2.79 -21.87
C THR A 40 -10.54 2.30 -21.91
N VAL A 41 -9.61 3.14 -21.48
CA VAL A 41 -8.18 2.80 -21.44
C VAL A 41 -7.67 2.88 -20.01
N LYS A 42 -6.64 2.08 -19.72
CA LYS A 42 -5.90 2.12 -18.46
C LYS A 42 -4.51 2.67 -18.74
N GLY A 43 -4.21 3.83 -18.16
CA GLY A 43 -2.87 4.39 -18.12
C GLY A 43 -2.14 3.88 -16.90
N LEU A 44 -0.91 3.43 -17.10
CA LEU A 44 -0.01 2.94 -16.06
C LEU A 44 1.17 3.91 -15.94
N ALA A 45 1.50 4.28 -14.71
CA ALA A 45 2.78 4.90 -14.36
C ALA A 45 3.42 4.10 -13.24
N GLU A 46 4.72 3.87 -13.37
CA GLU A 46 5.55 3.20 -12.38
C GLU A 46 6.81 4.02 -12.16
N ARG A 47 7.24 4.11 -10.90
CA ARG A 47 8.50 4.75 -10.53
C ARG A 47 9.21 3.96 -9.46
N ASP A 48 10.47 3.66 -9.71
CA ASP A 48 11.36 3.10 -8.70
C ASP A 48 11.77 4.24 -7.76
N VAL A 49 11.63 4.01 -6.46
CA VAL A 49 11.96 4.95 -5.39
C VAL A 49 12.71 4.23 -4.28
N LYS A 50 13.61 4.95 -3.62
CA LYS A 50 14.29 4.48 -2.44
C LYS A 50 13.49 4.83 -1.19
N SER A 51 13.41 3.90 -0.24
CA SER A 51 12.85 4.17 1.09
C SER A 51 13.56 5.34 1.78
N ASP A 52 12.79 6.10 2.55
CA ASP A 52 13.25 7.29 3.27
C ASP A 52 13.19 7.13 4.79
N LEU A 53 12.59 6.05 5.28
CA LEU A 53 12.44 5.78 6.70
C LEU A 53 12.66 4.30 6.99
N GLY A 54 13.63 4.01 7.85
CA GLY A 54 13.91 2.70 8.40
C GLY A 54 13.39 2.58 9.82
N LEU A 55 12.77 1.44 10.11
CA LEU A 55 12.32 1.04 11.44
C LEU A 55 12.92 -0.33 11.76
N TRP A 56 13.71 -0.41 12.81
CA TRP A 56 14.32 -1.66 13.25
C TRP A 56 14.03 -1.88 14.72
N GLU A 57 13.46 -3.03 15.08
CA GLU A 57 13.11 -3.33 16.47
C GLU A 57 13.91 -4.53 16.96
N ILE A 58 14.85 -4.31 17.85
CA ILE A 58 15.66 -5.38 18.45
C ILE A 58 15.02 -5.76 19.76
N ASN A 59 14.34 -6.89 19.80
CA ASN A 59 13.74 -7.44 21.01
C ASN A 59 14.68 -8.49 21.60
N PHE A 60 14.74 -8.55 22.93
CA PHE A 60 15.51 -9.51 23.69
C PHE A 60 14.69 -9.94 24.91
N ARG A 61 14.93 -11.16 25.37
CA ARG A 61 14.11 -11.78 26.40
C ARG A 61 14.97 -12.55 27.37
N GLU A 62 14.73 -12.29 28.65
CA GLU A 62 15.32 -13.02 29.77
C GLU A 62 14.24 -13.82 30.49
N VAL A 63 14.62 -14.98 31.02
CA VAL A 63 13.70 -15.90 31.67
C VAL A 63 14.31 -16.35 33.00
N GLY A 64 13.54 -16.33 34.08
CA GLY A 64 14.04 -16.67 35.42
C GLY A 64 12.96 -16.69 36.50
N ASN A 65 13.39 -16.85 37.75
CA ASN A 65 12.50 -16.94 38.91
C ASN A 65 12.55 -15.70 39.82
N ASP A 66 13.56 -14.85 39.67
CA ASP A 66 13.76 -13.63 40.45
C ASP A 66 13.62 -12.41 39.53
N LEU A 67 12.59 -11.60 39.77
CA LEU A 67 12.32 -10.40 38.97
C LEU A 67 13.43 -9.34 39.08
N VAL A 68 14.09 -9.22 40.23
CA VAL A 68 15.12 -8.20 40.46
C VAL A 68 16.38 -8.55 39.66
N GLN A 69 16.78 -9.83 39.68
CA GLN A 69 17.91 -10.28 38.87
C GLN A 69 17.61 -10.20 37.37
N LEU A 70 16.38 -10.49 36.95
CA LEU A 70 15.96 -10.37 35.55
C LEU A 70 15.97 -8.91 35.07
N ASP A 71 15.49 -7.98 35.89
CA ASP A 71 15.54 -6.55 35.57
C ASP A 71 16.98 -6.05 35.39
N GLN A 72 17.90 -6.42 36.29
CA GLN A 72 19.32 -6.06 36.17
C GLN A 72 19.97 -6.62 34.89
N ARG A 73 19.69 -7.87 34.53
CA ARG A 73 20.20 -8.48 33.30
C ARG A 73 19.65 -7.79 32.06
N ILE A 74 18.34 -7.53 32.02
CA ILE A 74 17.74 -6.82 30.89
C ILE A 74 18.24 -5.40 30.74
N GLN A 75 18.46 -4.68 31.84
CA GLN A 75 19.06 -3.34 31.77
C GLN A 75 20.48 -3.40 31.20
N HIS A 76 21.28 -4.40 31.62
CA HIS A 76 22.61 -4.63 31.07
C HIS A 76 22.56 -4.94 29.55
N ASP A 77 21.70 -5.86 29.13
CA ASP A 77 21.52 -6.21 27.72
C ASP A 77 21.04 -5.00 26.90
N GLN A 78 20.12 -4.20 27.45
CA GLN A 78 19.64 -2.98 26.82
C GLN A 78 20.78 -1.97 26.60
N GLU A 79 21.68 -1.81 27.57
CA GLU A 79 22.85 -0.94 27.43
C GLU A 79 23.83 -1.46 26.36
N LEU A 80 24.04 -2.78 26.28
CA LEU A 80 24.85 -3.40 25.23
C LEU A 80 24.25 -3.16 23.84
N VAL A 81 22.94 -3.34 23.67
CA VAL A 81 22.25 -3.10 22.40
C VAL A 81 22.33 -1.62 22.01
N VAL A 82 22.06 -0.70 22.93
CA VAL A 82 22.18 0.75 22.67
C VAL A 82 23.61 1.12 22.29
N THR A 83 24.61 0.57 22.98
CA THR A 83 26.03 0.82 22.68
C THR A 83 26.41 0.30 21.29
N PHE A 84 25.97 -0.90 20.94
CA PHE A 84 26.15 -1.46 19.59
C PHE A 84 25.52 -0.56 18.53
N LEU A 85 24.27 -0.11 18.74
CA LEU A 85 23.59 0.78 17.80
C LEU A 85 24.34 2.11 17.62
N LYS A 86 24.86 2.69 18.71
CA LYS A 86 25.71 3.89 18.63
C LYS A 86 27.00 3.64 17.86
N GLN A 87 27.64 2.49 18.05
CA GLN A 87 28.84 2.10 17.29
C GLN A 87 28.54 1.89 15.79
N GLN A 88 27.33 1.50 15.42
CA GLN A 88 26.88 1.44 14.03
C GLN A 88 26.57 2.83 13.42
N GLY A 89 26.59 3.91 14.22
CA GLY A 89 26.39 5.28 13.76
C GLY A 89 24.99 5.86 13.98
N PHE A 90 24.15 5.20 14.78
CA PHE A 90 22.85 5.75 15.20
C PHE A 90 23.02 6.73 16.37
N THR A 91 22.25 7.81 16.35
CA THR A 91 22.23 8.82 17.41
C THR A 91 21.19 8.50 18.48
N ASP A 92 21.36 9.06 19.69
CA ASP A 92 20.40 8.88 20.79
C ASP A 92 18.96 9.29 20.44
N LYS A 93 18.77 10.21 19.49
CA LYS A 93 17.45 10.66 19.05
C LYS A 93 16.75 9.67 18.11
N GLU A 94 17.51 8.78 17.49
CA GLU A 94 17.00 7.76 16.57
C GLU A 94 16.67 6.46 17.32
N ILE A 95 17.08 6.34 18.59
CA ILE A 95 16.98 5.14 19.41
C ILE A 95 15.95 5.34 20.51
N ASP A 96 14.85 4.60 20.43
CA ASP A 96 13.80 4.56 21.44
C ASP A 96 13.86 3.24 22.23
N ARG A 97 13.80 3.34 23.55
CA ARG A 97 13.69 2.18 24.43
C ARG A 97 12.24 1.72 24.46
N THR A 98 11.97 0.45 24.14
CA THR A 98 10.60 -0.08 24.24
C THR A 98 10.26 -0.38 25.70
N GLN A 99 8.97 -0.43 26.01
CA GLN A 99 8.50 -0.69 27.37
C GLN A 99 8.79 -2.13 27.77
N LEU A 100 9.21 -2.31 29.03
CA LEU A 100 9.40 -3.61 29.66
C LEU A 100 8.06 -4.36 29.75
N LYS A 101 8.02 -5.59 29.25
CA LYS A 101 6.87 -6.49 29.40
C LYS A 101 7.26 -7.68 30.26
N VAL A 102 6.53 -7.88 31.35
CA VAL A 102 6.72 -9.01 32.27
C VAL A 102 5.52 -9.94 32.13
N GLU A 103 5.79 -11.21 31.86
CA GLU A 103 4.80 -12.29 31.86
C GLU A 103 5.09 -13.25 33.01
N ASP A 104 4.10 -13.49 33.87
CA ASP A 104 4.13 -14.57 34.87
C ASP A 104 3.44 -15.81 34.29
N ARG A 105 4.23 -16.83 33.95
CA ARG A 105 3.73 -18.06 33.34
C ARG A 105 2.89 -18.90 34.30
N PHE A 106 3.05 -18.72 35.61
CA PHE A 106 2.29 -19.47 36.62
C PHE A 106 0.93 -18.81 36.93
N ALA A 107 0.78 -17.53 36.61
CA ALA A 107 -0.51 -16.82 36.68
C ALA A 107 -1.37 -17.02 35.42
N ASN A 108 -0.84 -17.67 34.39
CA ASN A 108 -1.52 -17.85 33.12
C ASN A 108 -2.55 -19.00 33.20
N VAL A 109 -3.81 -18.65 33.50
CA VAL A 109 -4.94 -19.57 33.79
C VAL A 109 -5.23 -20.56 32.65
N TYR A 110 -4.83 -20.27 31.41
CA TYR A 110 -5.05 -21.12 30.24
C TYR A 110 -4.00 -22.23 30.06
N ASN A 111 -2.86 -22.13 30.76
CA ASN A 111 -1.70 -23.01 30.57
C ASN A 111 -1.52 -24.04 31.71
N GLN A 112 -2.64 -24.55 32.25
CA GLN A 112 -2.65 -25.46 33.41
C GLN A 112 -1.94 -26.82 33.17
N ASN A 113 -1.64 -27.19 31.92
CA ASN A 113 -0.88 -28.39 31.59
C ASN A 113 0.65 -28.24 31.73
N ILE A 114 1.16 -27.03 32.01
CA ILE A 114 2.61 -26.75 32.12
C ILE A 114 3.12 -26.87 33.59
N SER A 115 2.27 -27.28 34.53
CA SER A 115 2.57 -27.24 35.97
C SER A 115 3.47 -28.37 36.52
N GLN A 116 4.16 -29.17 35.70
CA GLN A 116 4.89 -30.36 36.21
C GLN A 116 6.34 -30.56 35.76
N ASN A 117 7.00 -29.56 35.16
CA ASN A 117 8.46 -29.62 34.99
C ASN A 117 9.14 -28.60 35.92
N ALA A 118 9.86 -29.10 36.93
CA ALA A 118 10.59 -28.33 37.94
C ALA A 118 11.69 -27.40 37.38
N ASN A 119 11.94 -27.43 36.07
CA ASN A 119 12.89 -26.57 35.36
C ASN A 119 12.23 -25.36 34.67
N ASN A 120 10.93 -25.16 34.83
CA ASN A 120 10.24 -24.10 34.10
C ASN A 120 10.34 -22.76 34.85
N GLN A 121 11.16 -21.86 34.32
CA GLN A 121 11.34 -20.53 34.86
C GLN A 121 10.02 -19.73 34.81
N ARG A 122 9.67 -19.10 35.93
CA ARG A 122 8.35 -18.51 36.19
C ARG A 122 8.08 -17.23 35.42
N TYR A 123 9.05 -16.31 35.41
CA TYR A 123 8.93 -14.99 34.81
C TYR A 123 9.64 -14.94 33.47
N VAL A 124 8.97 -14.38 32.48
CA VAL A 124 9.54 -14.02 31.19
C VAL A 124 9.50 -12.51 31.10
N VAL A 125 10.66 -11.89 30.98
CA VAL A 125 10.77 -10.45 30.80
C VAL A 125 11.24 -10.19 29.38
N THR A 126 10.48 -9.40 28.64
CA THR A 126 10.80 -9.00 27.28
C THR A 126 10.99 -7.49 27.26
N ALA A 127 12.12 -7.07 26.69
CA ALA A 127 12.44 -5.69 26.44
C ALA A 127 12.93 -5.55 25.00
N GLY A 128 13.05 -4.32 24.54
CA GLY A 128 13.56 -4.06 23.21
C GLY A 128 14.05 -2.65 23.04
N THR A 129 14.71 -2.45 21.90
CA THR A 129 15.17 -1.15 21.45
C THR A 129 14.73 -0.98 20.02
N ARG A 130 14.06 0.14 19.74
CA ARG A 130 13.55 0.51 18.43
C ARG A 130 14.41 1.61 17.86
N VAL A 131 14.86 1.44 16.63
CA VAL A 131 15.55 2.47 15.85
C VAL A 131 14.59 3.01 14.80
N ARG A 132 14.41 4.32 14.78
CA ARG A 132 13.66 5.04 13.74
C ARG A 132 14.59 6.09 13.13
N THR A 133 14.96 5.94 11.86
CA THR A 133 15.94 6.82 11.20
C THR A 133 15.64 6.96 9.71
N GLU A 134 16.09 8.07 9.13
CA GLU A 134 16.08 8.29 7.68
C GLU A 134 17.25 7.58 6.97
N LYS A 135 18.23 7.09 7.74
CA LYS A 135 19.45 6.44 7.23
C LYS A 135 19.19 4.95 6.92
N VAL A 136 18.35 4.69 5.92
CA VAL A 136 17.91 3.33 5.56
C VAL A 136 19.06 2.38 5.22
N ASP A 137 20.11 2.87 4.58
CA ASP A 137 21.28 2.06 4.22
C ASP A 137 22.05 1.58 5.46
N LEU A 138 22.19 2.45 6.47
CA LEU A 138 22.83 2.10 7.73
C LEU A 138 22.03 1.04 8.48
N VAL A 139 20.69 1.11 8.44
CA VAL A 139 19.84 0.09 9.05
C VAL A 139 20.06 -1.29 8.40
N GLN A 140 20.14 -1.36 7.07
CA GLN A 140 20.43 -2.61 6.38
C GLN A 140 21.83 -3.16 6.71
N GLN A 141 22.85 -2.29 6.74
CA GLN A 141 24.21 -2.69 7.10
C GLN A 141 24.31 -3.15 8.56
N ALA A 142 23.69 -2.41 9.49
CA ALA A 142 23.66 -2.76 10.91
C ALA A 142 22.91 -4.06 11.16
N GLY A 143 21.84 -4.32 10.40
CA GLY A 143 21.09 -5.57 10.43
C GLY A 143 21.95 -6.79 10.08
N GLN A 144 22.90 -6.66 9.14
CA GLN A 144 23.85 -7.74 8.82
C GLN A 144 24.88 -7.98 9.92
N ASN A 145 25.10 -6.99 10.80
CA ASN A 145 26.03 -7.08 11.93
C ASN A 145 25.36 -7.52 13.24
N VAL A 146 24.06 -7.87 13.21
CA VAL A 146 23.30 -8.24 14.41
C VAL A 146 23.87 -9.46 15.12
N ASP A 147 24.56 -10.35 14.40
CA ASP A 147 25.25 -11.52 14.96
C ASP A 147 26.30 -11.15 16.03
N LYS A 148 26.84 -9.92 16.00
CA LYS A 148 27.76 -9.43 17.03
C LYS A 148 27.07 -9.29 18.40
N LEU A 149 25.76 -9.01 18.43
CA LEU A 149 25.00 -8.97 19.68
C LEU A 149 24.86 -10.37 20.30
N LEU A 150 24.72 -11.40 19.46
CA LEU A 150 24.71 -12.79 19.92
C LEU A 150 26.07 -13.17 20.54
N GLN A 151 27.17 -12.71 19.96
CA GLN A 151 28.52 -12.93 20.51
C GLN A 151 28.75 -12.23 21.85
N LEU A 152 28.05 -11.13 22.11
CA LEU A 152 28.07 -10.42 23.38
C LEU A 152 27.15 -11.05 24.44
N GLY A 153 26.45 -12.13 24.11
CA GLY A 153 25.60 -12.88 25.04
C GLY A 153 24.17 -12.36 25.15
N VAL A 154 23.74 -11.41 24.31
CA VAL A 154 22.37 -10.88 24.35
C VAL A 154 21.41 -11.88 23.70
N PRO A 155 20.42 -12.44 24.44
CA PRO A 155 19.46 -13.38 23.88
C PRO A 155 18.42 -12.65 23.02
N LEU A 156 18.72 -12.52 21.73
CA LEU A 156 17.82 -11.92 20.76
C LEU A 156 16.53 -12.73 20.65
N ALA A 157 15.41 -12.05 20.93
CA ALA A 157 14.07 -12.58 20.74
C ALA A 157 13.63 -12.24 19.31
N PHE A 158 13.95 -13.12 18.37
CA PHE A 158 13.33 -13.08 17.05
C PHE A 158 11.90 -13.55 17.19
N ASP A 159 10.97 -12.61 17.25
CA ASP A 159 9.56 -12.95 17.18
C ASP A 159 9.22 -13.36 15.75
N ALA A 160 9.38 -14.66 15.46
CA ALA A 160 8.96 -15.26 14.19
C ALA A 160 7.44 -15.13 13.95
N SER A 161 6.66 -14.71 14.95
CA SER A 161 5.22 -14.42 14.80
C SER A 161 4.94 -13.00 14.32
N SER A 162 5.94 -12.10 14.31
CA SER A 162 5.80 -10.79 13.69
C SER A 162 5.72 -10.97 12.17
N LEU A 163 4.50 -10.83 11.64
CA LEU A 163 4.16 -10.80 10.21
C LEU A 163 4.74 -9.56 9.48
N SER A 164 5.83 -8.98 9.98
CA SER A 164 6.49 -7.83 9.37
C SER A 164 8.00 -8.07 9.36
N PRO A 165 8.68 -7.83 8.22
CA PRO A 165 10.13 -7.90 8.15
C PRO A 165 10.77 -6.98 9.18
N ASN A 166 11.87 -7.42 9.74
CA ASN A 166 12.61 -6.66 10.73
C ASN A 166 14.10 -6.72 10.35
N PRO A 167 14.67 -5.65 9.77
CA PRO A 167 14.14 -4.28 9.67
C PRO A 167 12.98 -4.07 8.68
N SER A 168 12.14 -3.06 8.95
CA SER A 168 11.06 -2.56 8.09
C SER A 168 11.43 -1.21 7.47
N PHE A 169 11.13 -1.01 6.20
CA PHE A 169 11.41 0.20 5.43
C PHE A 169 10.13 0.79 4.85
N TYR A 170 10.00 2.12 4.96
CA TYR A 170 8.85 2.89 4.52
C TYR A 170 9.28 3.96 3.52
N TYR A 171 8.32 4.41 2.71
CA TYR A 171 8.46 5.55 1.82
C TYR A 171 7.37 6.57 2.17
N THR A 172 7.75 7.69 2.76
CA THR A 172 6.84 8.72 3.27
C THR A 172 6.64 9.87 2.28
N GLN A 173 7.59 10.06 1.35
CA GLN A 173 7.56 11.12 0.34
C GLN A 173 6.64 10.84 -0.86
N LEU A 174 5.44 10.28 -0.64
CA LEU A 174 4.49 10.03 -1.73
C LEU A 174 3.95 11.33 -2.35
N ASP A 175 3.79 12.37 -1.54
CA ASP A 175 3.22 13.65 -1.99
C ASP A 175 4.08 14.36 -3.04
N SER A 176 5.40 14.19 -3.00
CA SER A 176 6.34 14.84 -3.94
C SER A 176 6.26 14.21 -5.35
N ILE A 177 6.09 12.90 -5.44
CA ILE A 177 6.04 12.17 -6.72
C ILE A 177 4.63 12.08 -7.32
N ARG A 178 3.59 12.33 -6.51
CA ARG A 178 2.17 12.18 -6.88
C ARG A 178 1.80 12.96 -8.16
N PRO A 179 2.11 14.25 -8.32
CA PRO A 179 1.71 15.01 -9.52
C PRO A 179 2.36 14.47 -10.79
N ALA A 180 3.65 14.13 -10.71
CA ALA A 180 4.40 13.61 -11.85
C ALA A 180 3.90 12.22 -12.27
N LEU A 181 3.61 11.33 -11.31
CA LEU A 181 3.04 10.00 -11.61
C LEU A 181 1.65 10.09 -12.23
N LEU A 182 0.82 11.02 -11.77
CA LEU A 182 -0.51 11.26 -12.35
C LEU A 182 -0.41 11.75 -13.79
N ALA A 183 0.51 12.67 -14.07
CA ALA A 183 0.77 13.16 -15.41
C ALA A 183 1.23 12.03 -16.36
N GLU A 184 2.17 11.20 -15.91
CA GLU A 184 2.66 10.03 -16.67
C GLU A 184 1.54 9.01 -16.94
N ALA A 185 0.72 8.69 -15.93
CA ALA A 185 -0.39 7.74 -16.09
C ALA A 185 -1.43 8.29 -17.08
N THR A 186 -1.74 9.58 -16.99
CA THR A 186 -2.68 10.26 -17.89
C THR A 186 -2.15 10.29 -19.33
N GLN A 187 -0.87 10.60 -19.50
CA GLN A 187 -0.21 10.61 -20.80
C GLN A 187 -0.15 9.21 -21.42
N SER A 188 0.17 8.19 -20.62
CA SER A 188 0.18 6.78 -21.01
C SER A 188 -1.22 6.35 -21.51
N ALA A 189 -2.28 6.67 -20.76
CA ALA A 189 -3.65 6.44 -21.20
C ALA A 189 -3.98 7.15 -22.52
N PHE A 190 -3.56 8.40 -22.68
CA PHE A 190 -3.80 9.17 -23.90
C PHE A 190 -3.13 8.54 -25.13
N THR A 191 -1.88 8.10 -24.99
CA THR A 191 -1.14 7.39 -26.06
C THR A 191 -1.86 6.11 -26.47
N ILE A 192 -2.29 5.29 -25.50
CA ILE A 192 -3.02 4.04 -25.75
C ILE A 192 -4.35 4.33 -26.46
N ALA A 193 -5.11 5.33 -25.99
CA ALA A 193 -6.39 5.69 -26.59
C ALA A 193 -6.23 6.20 -28.03
N THR A 194 -5.18 6.98 -28.28
CA THR A 194 -4.86 7.50 -29.62
C THR A 194 -4.52 6.37 -30.59
N GLN A 195 -3.70 5.42 -30.14
CA GLN A 195 -3.34 4.25 -30.93
C GLN A 195 -4.57 3.37 -31.20
N PHE A 196 -5.40 3.11 -30.18
CA PHE A 196 -6.64 2.35 -30.34
C PHE A 196 -7.61 2.99 -31.34
N ALA A 197 -7.78 4.31 -31.28
CA ALA A 197 -8.62 5.04 -32.23
C ALA A 197 -8.10 4.86 -33.66
N LYS A 198 -6.78 5.02 -33.86
CA LYS A 198 -6.12 4.82 -35.15
C LYS A 198 -6.34 3.40 -35.71
N ASP A 199 -6.14 2.38 -34.88
CA ASP A 199 -6.24 0.97 -35.29
C ASP A 199 -7.71 0.55 -35.56
N SER A 200 -8.67 1.20 -34.92
CA SER A 200 -10.11 0.99 -35.15
C SER A 200 -10.69 1.88 -36.25
N GLY A 201 -9.87 2.66 -36.96
CA GLY A 201 -10.32 3.59 -38.01
C GLY A 201 -11.21 4.72 -37.50
N SER A 202 -11.19 4.99 -36.19
CA SER A 202 -11.98 6.03 -35.52
C SER A 202 -11.09 7.22 -35.16
N LYS A 203 -11.68 8.39 -34.90
CA LYS A 203 -10.97 9.55 -34.36
C LYS A 203 -11.20 9.68 -32.87
N LEU A 204 -10.11 9.87 -32.12
CA LEU A 204 -10.18 10.19 -30.70
C LEU A 204 -10.77 11.59 -30.53
N ALA A 205 -11.76 11.71 -29.65
CA ALA A 205 -12.35 12.99 -29.24
C ALA A 205 -11.99 13.28 -27.77
N GLY A 206 -12.73 14.19 -27.13
CA GLY A 206 -12.47 14.57 -25.74
C GLY A 206 -12.74 13.46 -24.72
N VAL A 207 -12.19 13.65 -23.52
CA VAL A 207 -12.43 12.81 -22.34
C VAL A 207 -13.91 12.87 -21.97
N GLN A 208 -14.52 11.71 -21.74
CA GLN A 208 -15.88 11.57 -21.23
C GLN A 208 -15.91 11.39 -19.72
N ASN A 209 -14.99 10.58 -19.19
CA ASN A 209 -14.87 10.30 -17.76
C ASN A 209 -13.40 9.98 -17.42
N ALA A 210 -12.98 10.27 -16.20
CA ALA A 210 -11.67 9.89 -15.69
C ALA A 210 -11.82 9.43 -14.24
N SER A 211 -11.20 8.30 -13.93
CA SER A 211 -11.16 7.73 -12.58
C SER A 211 -9.73 7.37 -12.23
N GLN A 212 -9.29 7.83 -11.07
CA GLN A 212 -7.95 7.56 -10.58
C GLN A 212 -7.98 6.36 -9.63
N GLY A 213 -7.11 5.38 -9.87
CA GLY A 213 -6.90 4.28 -8.94
C GLY A 213 -6.07 4.68 -7.72
N VAL A 214 -5.92 3.75 -6.79
CA VAL A 214 -5.08 3.94 -5.60
C VAL A 214 -3.59 3.85 -5.97
N PHE A 215 -2.76 4.58 -5.23
CA PHE A 215 -1.31 4.40 -5.28
C PHE A 215 -0.95 3.09 -4.60
N GLN A 216 -0.13 2.28 -5.25
CA GLN A 216 0.41 1.04 -4.72
C GLN A 216 1.91 1.21 -4.51
N ILE A 217 2.41 0.86 -3.33
CA ILE A 217 3.85 0.84 -3.02
C ILE A 217 4.22 -0.62 -2.79
N MET A 218 5.12 -1.15 -3.61
CA MET A 218 5.57 -2.54 -3.57
C MET A 218 7.10 -2.62 -3.51
N GLY A 219 7.66 -3.78 -3.15
CA GLY A 219 9.11 -3.99 -3.24
C GLY A 219 9.54 -4.05 -4.70
N ARG A 220 10.68 -3.46 -5.06
CA ARG A 220 11.14 -3.37 -6.46
C ARG A 220 11.19 -4.74 -7.16
N ASP A 221 11.68 -5.75 -6.45
CA ASP A 221 11.88 -7.11 -6.97
C ASP A 221 10.72 -8.07 -6.63
N THR A 222 9.61 -7.55 -6.09
CA THR A 222 8.41 -8.38 -5.87
C THR A 222 7.74 -8.64 -7.22
N SER A 223 7.63 -9.92 -7.59
CA SER A 223 6.97 -10.30 -8.84
C SER A 223 5.48 -9.96 -8.75
N THR A 224 4.98 -9.22 -9.73
CA THR A 224 3.57 -8.80 -9.82
C THR A 224 2.62 -9.94 -10.19
N MET A 225 3.12 -11.19 -10.20
CA MET A 225 2.41 -12.38 -10.68
C MET A 225 1.69 -13.17 -9.59
N SER A 226 1.90 -12.86 -8.31
CA SER A 226 1.07 -13.42 -7.24
C SER A 226 0.21 -12.33 -6.60
N SER A 227 -1.10 -12.49 -6.73
CA SER A 227 -2.11 -11.83 -5.90
C SER A 227 -2.08 -12.36 -4.45
N ASP A 228 -0.87 -12.54 -3.91
CA ASP A 228 -0.67 -13.05 -2.57
C ASP A 228 -0.58 -11.89 -1.58
N TRP A 229 -1.33 -12.03 -0.50
CA TRP A 229 -1.26 -11.23 0.72
C TRP A 229 0.18 -11.00 1.23
N ASN A 230 1.12 -11.89 0.87
CA ASN A 230 2.53 -11.84 1.25
C ASN A 230 3.38 -10.78 0.49
N SER A 231 2.84 -10.17 -0.57
CA SER A 231 3.55 -9.14 -1.36
C SER A 231 3.86 -7.88 -0.56
N ASN A 232 2.98 -7.48 0.37
CA ASN A 232 3.17 -6.30 1.21
C ASN A 232 4.23 -6.51 2.30
N GLN A 233 4.37 -7.74 2.80
CA GLN A 233 5.44 -8.08 3.74
C GLN A 233 6.80 -7.99 3.05
N ASN A 234 6.97 -8.59 1.87
CA ASN A 234 8.22 -8.45 1.12
C ASN A 234 8.51 -6.99 0.74
N ALA A 235 7.48 -6.17 0.52
CA ALA A 235 7.65 -4.74 0.26
C ALA A 235 8.27 -4.00 1.45
N LEU A 236 7.88 -4.31 2.68
CA LEU A 236 8.42 -3.68 3.89
C LEU A 236 9.89 -4.06 4.15
N GLY A 237 10.36 -5.23 3.71
CA GLY A 237 11.75 -5.66 3.90
C GLY A 237 12.72 -5.07 2.89
N SER A 238 12.21 -4.47 1.81
CA SER A 238 13.02 -3.89 0.73
C SER A 238 13.19 -2.38 0.89
N ILE A 239 14.44 -1.92 0.80
CA ILE A 239 14.79 -0.49 0.67
C ILE A 239 14.31 0.04 -0.68
N GLU A 240 14.52 -0.74 -1.74
CA GLU A 240 14.11 -0.37 -3.09
C GLU A 240 12.62 -0.69 -3.26
N LYS A 241 11.84 0.32 -3.62
CA LYS A 241 10.39 0.23 -3.78
C LYS A 241 9.97 0.68 -5.15
N LYS A 242 8.82 0.21 -5.58
CA LYS A 242 8.15 0.63 -6.80
C LYS A 242 6.80 1.22 -6.45
N VAL A 243 6.57 2.46 -6.87
CA VAL A 243 5.29 3.14 -6.75
C VAL A 243 4.54 3.02 -8.06
N ARG A 244 3.33 2.48 -8.01
CA ARG A 244 2.47 2.25 -9.16
C ARG A 244 1.17 3.04 -9.02
N LEU A 245 0.77 3.68 -10.11
CA LEU A 245 -0.53 4.33 -10.26
C LEU A 245 -1.19 3.84 -11.55
N VAL A 246 -2.47 3.46 -11.42
CA VAL A 246 -3.31 3.14 -12.57
C VAL A 246 -4.44 4.15 -12.66
N SER A 247 -4.54 4.86 -13.79
CA SER A 247 -5.66 5.75 -14.09
C SER A 247 -6.53 5.14 -15.18
N THR A 248 -7.85 5.15 -14.98
CA THR A 248 -8.82 4.67 -15.98
C THR A 248 -9.49 5.87 -16.61
N ILE A 249 -9.32 6.05 -17.91
CA ILE A 249 -9.87 7.18 -18.65
C ILE A 249 -10.77 6.65 -19.76
N VAL A 250 -11.95 7.25 -19.89
CA VAL A 250 -12.92 6.96 -20.94
C VAL A 250 -12.88 8.11 -21.93
N TYR A 251 -12.51 7.81 -23.17
CA TYR A 251 -12.51 8.77 -24.27
C TYR A 251 -13.69 8.52 -25.21
N ARG A 252 -14.25 9.58 -25.79
CA ARG A 252 -15.20 9.44 -26.90
C ARG A 252 -14.43 9.15 -28.20
N ILE A 253 -15.02 8.34 -29.07
CA ILE A 253 -14.50 8.08 -30.42
C ILE A 253 -15.56 8.38 -31.48
N ARG A 254 -15.15 8.85 -32.65
CA ARG A 254 -16.04 9.22 -33.76
C ARG A 254 -15.64 8.57 -35.07
#